data_AF-A0A920QE33-F1
#
_entry.id   AF-A0A920QE33-F1
#
_cell.length_a   1.000
_cell.length_b   1.000
_cell.length_c   1.000
_cell.angle_alpha   90.00
_cell.angle_beta   90.00
_cell.angle_gamma   90.00
#
_symmetry.space_group_name_H-M   'P 1'
#
loop_
_entity.id
_entity.type
_entity.pdbx_description
1 polymer ?
#
loop_
_entity_poly.entity_id
_entity_poly.type
_entity_poly.pdbx_seq_one_letter_code
_entity_poly.pdbx_strand_id
1 'polypeptide(L)'
;MANGFTEQFSDFIKQVRDEFKEKIIIAGNVCTPEMTEQLILSGADIVKVGIGGGSACITRNVAGVGIPQLSAVIDCSDAAHGKGGMVMP
;
A
#
# COMPACT_ATOMS: atom_id res chain seq x y z
N MET A 1 -10.32 7.62 -7.01
CA MET A 1 -9.25 8.22 -6.19
C MET A 1 -8.06 7.27 -6.26
N ALA A 2 -6.85 7.72 -6.57
CA ALA A 2 -5.72 6.81 -6.83
C ALA A 2 -4.93 6.43 -5.56
N ASN A 3 -5.10 7.20 -4.47
CA ASN A 3 -4.58 6.90 -3.16
C ASN A 3 -5.65 6.17 -2.34
N GLY A 4 -5.44 4.88 -2.04
CA GLY A 4 -6.37 4.07 -1.24
C GLY A 4 -6.25 4.31 0.26
N PHE A 5 -5.28 5.12 0.68
CA PHE A 5 -4.98 5.36 2.08
C PHE A 5 -5.89 6.43 2.70
N THR A 6 -6.72 6.00 3.65
CA THR A 6 -7.46 6.84 4.60
C THR A 6 -7.43 6.16 5.98
N GLU A 7 -7.68 6.89 7.06
CA GLU A 7 -7.81 6.27 8.39
C GLU A 7 -8.91 5.20 8.39
N GLN A 8 -10.02 5.48 7.72
CA GLN A 8 -11.14 4.55 7.54
C GLN A 8 -10.71 3.24 6.86
N PHE A 9 -9.81 3.30 5.88
CA PHE A 9 -9.29 2.10 5.23
C PHE A 9 -8.40 1.28 6.16
N SER A 10 -7.57 1.96 6.97
CA SER A 10 -6.73 1.29 7.98
C SER A 10 -7.57 0.59 9.04
N ASP A 11 -8.69 1.18 9.45
CA ASP A 11 -9.62 0.57 10.40
C ASP A 11 -10.40 -0.60 9.78
N PHE A 12 -10.76 -0.49 8.50
CA PHE A 12 -11.37 -1.61 7.77
C PHE A 12 -10.43 -2.83 7.69
N ILE A 13 -9.13 -2.62 7.47
CA ILE A 13 -8.15 -3.74 7.47
C ILE A 13 -8.11 -4.43 8.83
N LYS A 14 -8.15 -3.68 9.95
CA LYS A 14 -8.20 -4.26 11.29
C LYS A 14 -9.44 -5.15 11.46
N GLN A 15 -10.61 -4.65 11.02
CA GLN A 15 -11.85 -5.42 11.06
C GLN A 15 -11.75 -6.71 10.23
N VAL A 16 -11.20 -6.63 9.01
CA VAL A 16 -11.00 -7.81 8.15
C VAL A 16 -10.01 -8.80 8.77
N ARG A 17 -8.93 -8.33 9.40
CA ARG A 17 -7.97 -9.19 10.11
C ARG A 17 -8.64 -9.92 11.29
N ASP A 18 -9.51 -9.24 12.03
CA ASP A 18 -10.24 -9.85 13.14
C ASP A 18 -11.20 -10.94 12.68
N GLU A 19 -11.89 -10.73 11.55
CA GLU A 19 -12.83 -11.70 10.95
C GLU A 19 -12.10 -12.87 10.27
N PHE A 20 -10.97 -12.61 9.62
CA PHE A 20 -10.24 -13.57 8.79
C PHE A 20 -8.78 -13.78 9.24
N LYS A 21 -8.59 -14.23 10.48
CA LYS A 21 -7.26 -14.33 11.13
C LYS A 21 -6.19 -15.06 10.33
N GLU A 22 -6.55 -16.10 9.58
CA GLU A 22 -5.59 -16.95 8.84
C GLU A 22 -5.51 -16.62 7.34
N LYS A 23 -6.32 -15.68 6.84
CA LYS A 23 -6.31 -15.34 5.40
C LYS A 23 -5.23 -14.30 5.12
N ILE A 24 -4.69 -14.39 3.90
CA ILE A 24 -3.75 -13.39 3.38
C ILE A 24 -4.53 -12.13 2.99
N ILE A 25 -4.16 -11.00 3.56
CA ILE A 25 -4.73 -9.69 3.26
C ILE A 25 -3.74 -8.89 2.43
N ILE A 26 -4.18 -8.50 1.24
CA ILE A 26 -3.46 -7.58 0.35
C ILE A 26 -4.16 -6.22 0.39
N ALA A 27 -3.45 -5.17 0.77
CA ALA A 27 -3.99 -3.82 0.91
C ALA A 27 -3.21 -2.78 0.09
N GLY A 28 -3.90 -1.79 -0.48
CA GLY A 28 -3.28 -0.73 -1.29
C GLY A 28 -4.30 -0.01 -2.20
N ASN A 29 -3.87 0.86 -3.12
CA ASN A 29 -2.47 1.19 -3.42
C ASN A 29 -1.95 2.35 -2.57
N VAL A 30 -0.67 2.27 -2.19
CA VAL A 30 0.07 3.33 -1.51
C VAL A 30 1.39 3.61 -2.23
N CYS A 31 2.10 4.68 -1.87
CA CYS A 31 3.41 4.98 -2.45
C CYS A 31 4.41 5.60 -1.47
N THR A 32 4.12 5.59 -0.17
CA THR A 32 5.04 6.11 0.86
C THR A 32 5.37 5.05 1.92
N PRO A 33 6.54 5.16 2.57
CA PRO A 33 6.94 4.30 3.70
C PRO A 33 5.90 4.27 4.82
N GLU A 34 5.41 5.44 5.24
CA GLU A 34 4.53 5.59 6.40
C GLU A 34 3.18 4.91 6.17
N MET A 35 2.62 5.08 4.97
CA MET A 35 1.39 4.40 4.59
C MET A 35 1.59 2.87 4.57
N THR A 36 2.75 2.41 4.07
CA THR A 36 3.07 0.97 4.02
C THR A 36 3.14 0.37 5.41
N GLU A 37 3.88 1.02 6.31
CA GLU A 37 3.98 0.59 7.70
C GLU A 37 2.61 0.57 8.38
N GLN A 38 1.80 1.61 8.18
CA GLN A 38 0.48 1.68 8.77
C GLN A 38 -0.44 0.54 8.30
N LEU A 39 -0.44 0.19 7.01
CA LEU A 39 -1.26 -0.92 6.51
C LEU A 39 -0.80 -2.27 7.09
N ILE A 40 0.50 -2.48 7.25
CA ILE A 40 1.06 -3.69 7.88
C ILE A 40 0.63 -3.77 9.35
N LEU A 41 0.78 -2.67 10.10
CA LEU A 41 0.36 -2.59 11.51
C LEU A 41 -1.15 -2.76 11.69
N SER A 42 -1.94 -2.37 10.69
CA SER A 42 -3.38 -2.62 10.65
C SER A 42 -3.75 -4.08 10.36
N GLY A 43 -2.81 -4.91 9.91
CA GLY A 43 -3.01 -6.35 9.70
C GLY A 43 -2.90 -6.81 8.24
N ALA A 44 -2.39 -5.99 7.32
CA ALA A 44 -2.09 -6.45 5.97
C ALA A 44 -0.81 -7.31 5.93
N ASP A 45 -0.86 -8.43 5.20
CA ASP A 45 0.33 -9.27 4.99
C ASP A 45 1.14 -8.78 3.78
N ILE A 46 0.46 -8.19 2.79
CA ILE A 46 1.06 -7.68 1.56
C ILE A 46 0.53 -6.28 1.29
N VAL A 47 1.43 -5.33 1.04
CA VAL A 47 1.07 -3.97 0.63
C VAL A 47 1.31 -3.80 -0.87
N LYS A 48 0.28 -3.38 -1.60
CA LYS A 48 0.36 -3.05 -3.02
C LYS A 48 0.84 -1.61 -3.20
N VAL A 49 1.97 -1.44 -3.86
CA VAL A 49 2.66 -0.17 -4.04
C VAL A 49 2.60 0.29 -5.48
N GLY A 50 2.17 1.53 -5.67
CA GLY A 50 2.22 2.19 -6.97
C GLY A 50 1.01 3.05 -7.24
N ILE A 51 1.27 4.30 -7.58
CA ILE A 51 0.28 5.27 -8.06
C ILE A 51 0.84 5.92 -9.32
N GLY A 52 0.18 5.75 -10.46
CA GLY A 52 0.61 6.36 -11.73
C GLY A 52 1.68 5.60 -12.51
N GLY A 53 2.13 4.43 -12.05
CA GLY A 53 3.16 3.61 -12.72
C GLY A 53 2.66 2.61 -13.78
N GLY A 54 1.35 2.37 -13.86
CA GLY A 54 0.76 1.42 -14.81
C GLY A 54 0.71 1.95 -16.25
N SER A 55 0.87 1.07 -17.24
CA SER A 55 0.92 1.42 -18.67
C SER A 55 -0.31 2.17 -19.19
N ALA A 56 -1.49 1.91 -18.64
CA ALA A 56 -2.73 2.59 -18.98
C ALA A 56 -3.08 3.74 -18.00
N CYS A 57 -2.25 4.00 -17.00
CA CYS A 57 -2.57 4.94 -15.93
C CYS A 57 -2.26 6.37 -16.35
N ILE A 58 -3.32 7.17 -16.55
CA ILE A 58 -3.20 8.60 -16.92
C ILE A 58 -3.05 9.52 -15.70
N THR A 59 -2.99 8.99 -14.48
CA THR A 59 -2.96 9.79 -13.25
C THR A 59 -1.79 10.78 -13.21
N ARG A 60 -0.61 10.37 -13.70
CA ARG A 60 0.54 11.27 -13.82
C ARG A 60 0.28 12.42 -14.80
N ASN A 61 -0.39 12.14 -15.91
CA ASN A 61 -0.70 13.12 -16.95
C ASN A 61 -1.80 14.09 -16.54
N VAL A 62 -2.80 13.63 -15.78
CA VAL A 62 -3.98 14.42 -15.41
C VAL A 62 -3.80 15.14 -14.09
N ALA A 63 -3.28 14.45 -13.06
CA ALA A 63 -3.16 15.01 -11.71
C ALA A 63 -1.77 15.59 -11.42
N GLY A 64 -0.75 15.28 -12.24
CA GLY A 64 0.63 15.69 -11.99
C GLY A 64 1.28 15.01 -10.77
N VAL A 65 0.58 14.05 -10.14
CA VAL A 65 1.02 13.35 -8.93
C VAL A 65 1.42 11.91 -9.29
N GLY A 66 2.59 11.49 -8.80
CA GLY A 66 3.03 10.09 -8.88
C GLY A 66 4.52 9.95 -8.57
N ILE A 67 4.85 9.02 -7.69
CA ILE A 67 6.24 8.68 -7.33
C ILE A 67 6.80 7.70 -8.39
N PRO A 68 8.07 7.83 -8.82
CA PRO A 68 8.69 6.84 -9.69
C PRO A 68 8.56 5.43 -9.10
N GLN A 69 8.00 4.48 -9.86
CA GLN A 69 7.62 3.15 -9.36
C GLN A 69 8.79 2.44 -8.67
N LEU A 70 10.00 2.51 -9.24
CA LEU A 70 11.16 1.87 -8.64
C LEU A 70 11.51 2.46 -7.26
N SER A 71 11.54 3.79 -7.15
CA SER A 71 11.80 4.47 -5.87
C SER A 71 10.73 4.15 -4.84
N ALA A 72 9.44 4.20 -5.24
CA ALA A 72 8.33 3.85 -4.36
C ALA A 72 8.46 2.42 -3.81
N VAL A 73 8.80 1.45 -4.67
CA VAL A 73 8.97 0.05 -4.26
C VAL A 73 10.14 -0.11 -3.30
N ILE A 74 11.28 0.55 -3.55
CA ILE A 74 12.45 0.50 -2.66
C ILE A 74 12.09 1.05 -1.28
N ASP A 75 11.58 2.29 -1.23
CA ASP A 75 11.28 2.98 0.02
C ASP A 75 10.21 2.24 0.84
N CYS A 76 9.17 1.73 0.18
CA CYS A 76 8.13 0.93 0.84
C CYS A 76 8.64 -0.46 1.27
N SER A 77 9.54 -1.09 0.50
CA SER A 77 10.14 -2.38 0.89
C SER A 77 10.99 -2.24 2.14
N ASP A 78 11.76 -1.16 2.26
CA ASP A 78 12.52 -0.85 3.47
C ASP A 78 11.58 -0.61 4.67
N ALA A 79 10.46 0.06 4.45
CA ALA A 79 9.43 0.25 5.48
C ALA A 79 8.82 -1.07 5.96
N ALA A 80 8.58 -2.03 5.06
CA ALA A 80 8.04 -3.34 5.41
C ALA A 80 9.07 -4.28 6.08
N HIS A 81 10.36 -4.03 5.86
CA HIS A 81 11.43 -4.88 6.36
C HIS A 81 11.39 -5.02 7.89
N GLY A 82 11.40 -6.27 8.37
CA GLY A 82 11.34 -6.59 9.80
C GLY A 82 9.98 -6.38 10.47
N LYS A 83 8.92 -6.00 9.73
CA LYS A 83 7.57 -5.75 10.27
C LYS A 83 6.54 -6.84 9.98
N GLY A 84 6.97 -7.95 9.37
CA GLY A 84 6.10 -9.10 9.09
C GLY A 84 5.19 -8.94 7.87
N GLY A 85 5.31 -7.85 7.11
CA GLY A 85 4.61 -7.63 5.84
C GLY A 85 5.55 -7.69 4.64
N MET A 86 4.99 -7.93 3.47
CA MET A 86 5.67 -7.89 2.17
C MET A 86 5.13 -6.75 1.31
N VAL A 87 5.84 -6.41 0.24
CA VAL A 87 5.44 -5.37 -0.70
C VAL A 87 5.36 -5.95 -2.12
N MET A 88 4.33 -5.56 -2.88
CA MET A 88 4.20 -5.89 -4.30
C MET A 88 4.01 -4.62 -5.14
N PRO A 89 4.69 -4.49 -6.29
CA PRO A 89 4.48 -3.39 -7.24
C PRO A 89 3.15 -3.48 -8.03
#